data_AF-A0A6L3X0J6-F1
#
_entry.id   AF-A0A6L3X0J6-F1
#
_cell.length_a   1.000
_cell.length_b   1.000
_cell.length_c   1.000
_cell.angle_alpha   90.00
_cell.angle_beta   90.00
_cell.angle_gamma   90.00
#
_symmetry.space_group_name_H-M   'P 1'
#
loop_
_entity.id
_entity.type
_entity.pdbx_description
1 polymer ?
#
loop_
_entity_poly.entity_id
_entity_poly.type
_entity_poly.pdbx_seq_one_letter_code
_entity_poly.pdbx_strand_id
1 'polypeptide(L)' 'AGNTSAPSPISTINVELTPPPAPTGLAVITNGTQVTGTAEAGSTVTITSSTGTVLGTAVADGSGNFSATLTPPQTGGGSL' A
#
# COMPACT_ATOMS: atom_id res chain seq x y z
N ALA A 1 39.25 -32.46 -34.28
CA ALA A 1 38.68 -31.15 -33.91
C ALA A 1 37.67 -31.37 -32.78
N GLY A 2 37.77 -30.58 -31.70
CA GLY A 2 36.90 -30.66 -30.52
C GLY A 2 36.02 -29.43 -30.43
N ASN A 3 34.71 -29.64 -30.30
CA ASN A 3 33.72 -28.61 -30.02
C ASN A 3 32.86 -29.10 -28.85
N THR A 4 33.39 -29.04 -27.63
CA THR A 4 32.59 -29.17 -26.41
C THR A 4 32.25 -27.77 -25.93
N SER A 5 31.02 -27.31 -26.17
CA SER A 5 30.54 -26.04 -25.63
C SER A 5 30.33 -26.18 -24.12
N ALA A 6 30.77 -25.19 -23.35
CA ALA A 6 30.51 -25.16 -21.91
C ALA A 6 28.99 -25.02 -21.66
N PRO A 7 28.44 -25.68 -20.62
CA PRO A 7 27.03 -25.51 -20.26
C PRO A 7 26.77 -24.05 -19.85
N SER A 8 25.67 -23.47 -20.36
CA SER A 8 25.23 -22.12 -20.00
C SER A 8 24.93 -22.01 -18.49
N PRO A 9 25.24 -20.87 -17.84
CA PRO A 9 24.96 -20.71 -16.42
C PRO A 9 23.47 -20.78 -16.14
N ILE A 10 23.13 -21.45 -15.04
CA ILE A 10 21.77 -21.55 -14.51
C ILE A 10 21.36 -20.17 -13.99
N SER A 11 20.40 -19.51 -14.65
CA SER A 11 19.78 -18.29 -14.13
C SER A 11 18.71 -18.68 -13.12
N THR A 12 18.98 -18.48 -11.84
CA THR A 12 17.94 -18.54 -10.80
C THR A 12 17.00 -17.36 -11.01
N ILE A 13 15.74 -17.64 -11.35
CA ILE A 13 14.68 -16.63 -11.38
C ILE A 13 14.06 -16.57 -9.99
N ASN A 14 14.39 -15.54 -9.23
CA ASN A 14 13.75 -15.26 -7.95
C ASN A 14 12.41 -14.57 -8.23
N VAL A 15 11.32 -15.33 -8.21
CA VAL A 15 9.97 -14.75 -8.27
C VAL A 15 9.60 -14.29 -6.86
N GLU A 16 9.49 -12.98 -6.66
CA GLU A 16 8.95 -12.43 -5.41
C GLU A 16 7.43 -12.68 -5.40
N LEU A 17 6.98 -13.54 -4.49
CA LEU A 17 5.57 -13.94 -4.33
C LEU A 17 4.93 -13.35 -3.08
N THR A 18 5.65 -12.52 -2.32
CA THR A 18 5.15 -11.90 -1.09
C THR A 18 4.45 -10.58 -1.42
N PRO A 19 3.13 -10.45 -1.17
CA PRO A 19 2.44 -9.18 -1.33
C PRO A 19 3.02 -8.12 -0.38
N PRO A 20 2.97 -6.83 -0.75
CA PRO A 20 3.28 -5.76 0.16
C PRO A 20 2.44 -5.87 1.45
N PRO A 21 3.01 -5.53 2.62
CA PRO A 21 2.25 -5.51 3.86
C PRO A 21 1.10 -4.51 3.76
N ALA A 22 -0.06 -4.89 4.29
CA ALA A 22 -1.22 -4.01 4.35
C ALA A 22 -0.93 -2.80 5.27
N PRO A 23 -1.59 -1.64 5.04
CA PRO A 23 -1.48 -0.51 5.94
C PRO A 23 -1.93 -0.86 7.38
N THR A 24 -1.23 -0.32 8.36
CA THR A 24 -1.48 -0.55 9.80
C THR A 24 -1.60 0.78 10.56
N GLY A 25 -1.99 0.73 11.84
CA GLY A 25 -2.07 1.93 12.68
C GLY A 25 -3.15 2.93 12.25
N LEU A 26 -4.21 2.44 11.61
CA LEU A 26 -5.28 3.27 11.05
C LEU A 26 -6.04 3.97 12.18
N ALA A 27 -5.96 5.29 12.21
CA ALA A 27 -6.73 6.13 13.12
C ALA A 27 -7.52 7.16 12.31
N VAL A 28 -8.82 7.26 12.62
CA VAL A 28 -9.68 8.30 12.09
C VAL A 28 -9.66 9.47 13.07
N ILE A 29 -9.19 10.64 12.63
CA ILE A 29 -9.07 11.84 13.45
C ILE A 29 -9.95 12.98 12.92
N THR A 30 -10.04 14.08 13.67
CA THR A 30 -10.71 15.32 13.24
C THR A 30 -12.17 15.09 12.82
N ASN A 31 -12.96 14.40 13.65
CA ASN A 31 -14.38 14.11 13.39
C ASN A 31 -14.65 13.31 12.10
N GLY A 32 -13.74 12.43 11.67
CA GLY A 32 -14.00 11.60 10.48
C GLY A 32 -13.44 12.15 9.18
N THR A 33 -12.78 13.30 9.19
CA THR A 33 -12.28 13.93 7.96
C THR A 33 -10.87 13.51 7.60
N GLN A 34 -10.18 12.72 8.43
CA GLN A 34 -8.78 12.40 8.19
C GLN A 34 -8.44 11.02 8.72
N VAL A 35 -7.65 10.28 7.93
CA VAL A 35 -7.12 8.96 8.30
C VAL A 35 -5.62 9.04 8.30
N THR A 36 -5.01 8.64 9.40
CA THR A 36 -3.57 8.47 9.52
C THR A 36 -3.23 7.01 9.71
N GLY A 37 -2.06 6.61 9.25
CA GLY A 37 -1.54 5.27 9.48
C GLY A 37 -0.15 5.09 8.90
N THR A 38 0.27 3.84 8.82
CA THR A 38 1.53 3.44 8.22
C THR A 38 1.31 2.54 7.02
N ALA A 39 2.04 2.77 5.94
CA ALA A 39 2.12 1.93 4.75
C ALA A 39 3.57 1.85 4.28
N GLU A 40 3.83 1.11 3.20
CA GLU A 40 5.15 1.08 2.59
C GLU A 40 5.59 2.48 2.13
N ALA A 41 6.84 2.86 2.42
CA ALA A 41 7.35 4.18 2.10
C ALA A 41 7.30 4.46 0.60
N GLY A 42 6.70 5.59 0.21
CA GLY A 42 6.48 5.95 -1.20
C GLY A 42 5.26 5.31 -1.85
N SER A 43 4.55 4.40 -1.16
CA SER A 43 3.33 3.79 -1.70
C SER A 43 2.12 4.72 -1.59
N THR A 44 1.20 4.57 -2.55
CA THR A 44 -0.08 5.30 -2.56
C THR A 44 -1.12 4.53 -1.77
N VAL A 45 -1.63 5.13 -0.70
CA VAL A 45 -2.75 4.65 0.09
C VAL A 45 -4.04 5.23 -0.48
N THR A 46 -4.97 4.36 -0.85
CA THR A 46 -6.32 4.72 -1.27
C THR A 46 -7.30 4.27 -0.21
N ILE A 47 -8.17 5.17 0.24
CA ILE A 47 -9.19 4.88 1.24
C ILE A 47 -10.53 4.85 0.53
N THR A 48 -11.21 3.72 0.62
CA THR A 48 -12.52 3.50 0.00
C THR A 48 -13.58 3.25 1.07
N SER A 49 -14.81 3.66 0.78
CA SER A 49 -16.01 3.23 1.51
C SER A 49 -16.31 1.75 1.21
N SER A 50 -17.12 1.11 2.04
CA SER A 50 -17.70 -0.23 1.84
C SER A 50 -18.42 -0.42 0.49
N THR A 51 -18.84 0.68 -0.15
CA THR A 51 -19.43 0.68 -1.50
C THR A 51 -18.40 0.72 -2.64
N GLY A 52 -17.10 0.79 -2.32
CA GLY A 52 -16.00 0.95 -3.29
C GLY A 52 -15.71 2.39 -3.71
N THR A 53 -16.40 3.39 -3.14
CA THR A 53 -16.17 4.80 -3.46
C THR A 53 -14.87 5.30 -2.82
N VAL A 54 -13.99 5.93 -3.59
CA VAL A 54 -12.77 6.56 -3.05
C VAL A 54 -13.14 7.78 -2.22
N LEU A 55 -12.76 7.75 -0.95
CA LEU A 55 -12.96 8.82 0.03
C LEU A 55 -11.73 9.71 0.17
N GLY A 56 -10.54 9.18 -0.11
CA GLY A 56 -9.30 9.93 -0.03
C GLY A 56 -8.09 9.13 -0.53
N THR A 57 -7.00 9.84 -0.81
CA THR A 57 -5.72 9.25 -1.17
C THR A 57 -4.58 9.99 -0.45
N ALA A 58 -3.51 9.27 -0.13
CA ALA A 58 -2.27 9.85 0.39
C ALA A 58 -1.07 9.00 -0.02
N VAL A 59 0.11 9.61 -0.08
CA VAL A 59 1.37 8.89 -0.26
C VAL A 59 2.03 8.76 1.10
N ALA A 60 2.53 7.56 1.42
CA ALA A 60 3.33 7.35 2.62
C ALA A 60 4.72 7.99 2.46
N ASP A 61 5.16 8.71 3.49
CA ASP A 61 6.47 9.36 3.51
C ASP A 61 7.63 8.35 3.53
N GLY A 62 8.88 8.85 3.55
CA GLY A 62 10.08 8.01 3.60
C GLY A 62 10.21 7.15 4.86
N SER A 63 9.38 7.39 5.88
CA SER A 63 9.28 6.59 7.11
C SER A 63 8.02 5.72 7.14
N GLY A 64 7.21 5.72 6.07
CA GLY A 64 6.00 4.93 5.93
C GLY A 64 4.74 5.57 6.53
N ASN A 65 4.80 6.80 7.06
CA ASN A 65 3.61 7.45 7.64
C ASN A 65 2.79 8.15 6.55
N PHE A 66 1.47 8.07 6.64
CA PHE A 66 0.57 8.82 5.76
C PHE A 66 -0.54 9.52 6.54
N SER A 67 -1.06 10.60 5.96
CA SER A 67 -2.26 11.30 6.40
C SER A 67 -3.11 11.65 5.18
N ALA A 68 -4.33 11.12 5.13
CA ALA A 68 -5.25 11.31 4.02
C ALA A 68 -6.49 12.06 4.50
N THR A 69 -6.83 13.14 3.82
CA THR A 69 -8.10 13.85 4.04
C THR A 69 -9.23 13.12 3.33
N LEU A 70 -10.32 12.87 4.04
CA LEU A 70 -11.52 12.22 3.55
C LEU A 70 -12.55 13.24 3.07
N THR A 71 -13.05 13.05 1.85
CA THR A 71 -14.15 13.82 1.27
C THR A 71 -15.14 12.84 0.63
N PRO A 72 -16.37 12.66 1.17
CA PRO A 72 -16.94 13.35 2.34
C PRO A 72 -16.37 12.85 3.70
N PRO A 73 -16.52 13.66 4.77
CA PRO A 73 -16.18 13.25 6.14
C PRO A 73 -16.89 11.95 6.55
N GLN A 74 -16.19 11.03 7.19
CA GLN A 74 -16.77 9.83 7.79
C GLN A 74 -17.18 10.13 9.24
N THR A 75 -18.22 10.94 9.43
CA THR A 75 -18.67 11.46 10.74
C THR A 75 -19.50 10.48 11.56
N GLY A 76 -19.78 9.28 11.05
CA GLY A 76 -20.53 8.25 11.76
C GLY A 76 -19.74 6.95 11.78
N GLY A 77 -19.63 6.31 12.95
CA GLY A 77 -19.03 4.98 13.13
C GLY A 77 -19.82 3.85 12.46
N GLY A 78 -20.25 4.04 11.21
CA GLY A 78 -20.67 2.97 10.32
C GLY A 78 -19.43 2.33 9.72
N SER A 79 -19.35 1.01 9.82
CA SER A 79 -18.21 0.20 9.39
C SER A 79 -17.66 0.64 8.04
N LEU A 80 -16.35 0.89 8.03
CA LEU A 80 -15.51 0.98 6.85
C LEU A 80 -15.64 -0.31 6.04
#